data_AF-A0A951LSF0-F1
#
_entry.id   AF-A0A951LSF0-F1
#
_cell.length_a   1.000
_cell.length_b   1.000
_cell.length_c   1.000
_cell.angle_alpha   90.00
_cell.angle_beta   90.00
_cell.angle_gamma   90.00
#
_symmetry.space_group_name_H-M   'P 1'
#
loop_
_entity.id
_entity.type
_entity.pdbx_description
1 polymer ?
#
loop_
_entity_poly.entity_id
_entity_poly.type
_entity_poly.pdbx_seq_one_letter_code
_entity_poly.pdbx_strand_id
1 'polypeptide(L)' 'MPTINQLIRKGREPQKAKSKVPAMEQNPQKRGVCTRVY' A
#
# COMPACT_ATOMS: atom_id res chain seq x y z
N MET A 1 -1.90 19.53 18.35
CA MET A 1 -2.19 20.32 17.13
C MET A 1 -0.93 21.06 16.73
N PRO A 2 -0.37 20.85 15.53
CA PRO A 2 0.89 21.47 15.15
C PRO A 2 0.72 22.95 14.77
N THR A 3 1.72 23.78 15.07
CA THR A 3 1.75 25.20 14.69
C THR A 3 2.19 25.38 13.23
N ILE A 4 1.90 26.53 12.62
CA ILE A 4 2.26 26.83 11.22
C ILE A 4 3.77 26.68 11.01
N ASN A 5 4.59 27.19 11.92
CA ASN A 5 6.05 27.08 11.84
C ASN A 5 6.56 25.63 11.93
N GLN A 6 5.83 24.74 12.63
CA GLN A 6 6.16 23.30 12.65
C GLN A 6 5.87 22.66 11.29
N LEU A 7 4.75 23.03 10.64
CA LEU A 7 4.39 22.52 9.32
C LEU A 7 5.31 23.05 8.20
N ILE A 8 5.78 24.29 8.31
CA ILE A 8 6.77 24.86 7.38
C ILE A 8 8.11 24.12 7.46
N ARG A 9 8.57 23.79 8.68
CA ARG A 9 9.82 23.04 8.89
C ARG A 9 9.69 21.55 8.60
N LYS A 10 8.54 20.96 8.90
CA LYS A 10 8.21 19.53 8.72
C LYS A 10 6.78 19.42 8.20
N GLY A 11 6.64 19.25 6.89
CA GLY A 11 5.35 19.03 6.25
C GLY A 11 4.62 17.79 6.79
N ARG A 12 3.33 17.67 6.51
CA ARG A 12 2.58 16.45 6.84
C ARG A 12 2.94 15.35 5.85
N GLU A 13 3.24 14.17 6.36
CA GLU A 13 3.44 12.98 5.53
C GLU A 13 2.12 12.19 5.43
N PRO A 14 1.69 11.81 4.22
CA PRO A 14 0.55 10.91 4.07
C PRO A 14 0.92 9.51 4.56
N GLN A 15 -0.06 8.83 5.15
CA GLN A 15 0.13 7.43 5.55
C GLN A 15 0.22 6.53 4.31
N LYS A 16 1.23 5.66 4.26
CA LYS A 16 1.38 4.68 3.18
C LYS A 16 0.38 3.55 3.35
N ALA A 17 -0.49 3.36 2.36
CA ALA A 17 -1.39 2.21 2.31
C ALA A 17 -0.68 0.98 1.74
N LYS A 18 -0.95 -0.20 2.31
CA LYS A 18 -0.50 -1.50 1.77
C LYS A 18 -1.68 -2.19 1.08
N SER A 19 -1.41 -2.84 -0.05
CA SER A 19 -2.40 -3.70 -0.69
C SER A 19 -2.61 -4.96 0.15
N LYS A 20 -3.88 -5.35 0.36
CA LYS A 20 -4.24 -6.64 0.96
C LYS A 20 -3.92 -7.82 0.04
N VAL A 21 -3.72 -7.58 -1.25
CA VAL A 21 -3.51 -8.59 -2.29
C VAL A 21 -2.24 -8.28 -3.11
N PRO A 22 -1.03 -8.36 -2.52
CA PRO A 22 0.21 -7.97 -3.20
C PRO A 22 0.54 -8.88 -4.39
N ALA A 23 0.17 -10.18 -4.33
CA ALA A 23 0.43 -11.14 -5.40
C ALA A 23 -0.17 -10.73 -6.75
N MET A 24 -1.25 -9.94 -6.74
CA MET A 24 -1.93 -9.49 -7.95
C MET A 24 -1.17 -8.39 -8.71
N GLU A 25 -0.21 -7.72 -8.09
CA GLU A 25 0.60 -6.64 -8.71
C GLU A 25 -0.26 -5.67 -9.54
N GLN A 26 -1.36 -5.18 -8.96
CA GLN A 26 -2.31 -4.25 -9.60
C GLN A 26 -3.03 -4.79 -10.85
N ASN A 27 -2.97 -6.09 -11.14
CA ASN A 27 -3.77 -6.73 -12.16
C ASN A 27 -5.11 -7.23 -11.60
N PRO A 28 -6.19 -7.23 -12.40
CA PRO A 28 -7.49 -7.71 -11.94
C PRO A 28 -7.54 -9.24 -11.78
N GLN A 29 -6.79 -9.99 -12.58
CA GLN A 29 -6.63 -11.46 -12.47
C GLN A 29 -5.20 -11.87 -12.83
N LYS A 30 -4.70 -12.94 -12.22
CA LYS A 30 -3.46 -13.62 -12.60
C LYS A 30 -3.70 -15.11 -12.75
N ARG A 31 -3.15 -15.73 -13.81
CA ARG A 31 -3.20 -17.18 -14.01
C ARG A 31 -2.20 -17.88 -13.09
N GLY A 32 -2.57 -19.07 -12.58
CA GLY A 32 -1.70 -19.91 -11.76
C GLY A 32 -1.99 -21.40 -11.99
N VAL A 33 -1.05 -22.26 -11.58
CA VAL A 33 -1.18 -23.72 -11.66
C VAL A 33 -1.31 -24.28 -10.23
N CYS A 34 -2.20 -25.25 -10.03
CA CYS A 34 -2.40 -25.89 -8.73
C CYS A 34 -1.18 -26.75 -8.39
N THR A 35 -0.51 -26.46 -7.26
CA THR A 35 0.65 -27.22 -6.79
C THR A 35 0.27 -28.47 -6.00
N ARG A 36 -0.95 -28.52 -5.45
CA ARG A 36 -1.52 -29.69 -4.75
C ARG A 36 -3.01 -29.78 -5.02
N VAL A 37 -3.48 -30.98 -5.37
CA VAL A 37 -4.90 -31.30 -5.60
C VAL A 37 -5.25 -32.51 -4.73
N TYR A 38 -6.34 -32.42 -3.99
CA TYR A 38 -6.89 -33.48 -3.14
C TYR A 38 -8.40 -33.57 -3.35
#